data_AF-A0A356QKN9-F1
#
_entry.id   AF-A0A356QKN9-F1
#
_cell.length_a   1.000
_cell.length_b   1.000
_cell.length_c   1.000
_cell.angle_alpha   90.00
_cell.angle_beta   90.00
_cell.angle_gamma   90.00
#
_symmetry.space_group_name_H-M   'P 1'
#
loop_
_entity.id
_entity.type
_entity.pdbx_description
1 polymer ?
#
loop_
_entity_poly.entity_id
_entity_poly.type
_entity_poly.pdbx_seq_one_letter_code
_entity_poly.pdbx_strand_id
1 'polypeptide(L)'
;MSYSQAKSEEPTSSSLIPRAHLLKFLLPSLMGVLLFLVPFQVGDSINIGMGLMADGLQSLLGAALPAIALCVLCLSVIVTLYVKLAQPSWAQQGHFKDMFDVGAIWVALRILGAIFVIMTFFQFGPEVVTASYTGGVMLNDLAPVLLTFFFFAALLLPFLVEFGFMEFIGTMVRKPFRVIFNLPGRSAIDATASWMGSGTVGVLITAQQYEQGYYNGREASVIATNFSVASIAFSLLVTNFVEINHLFVQFYFTVVVSGLMAAVIVSRIPPLSRKS
;
A
#
# COMPACT_ATOMS: atom_id res chain seq x y z
N MET A 1 -45.61 21.35 17.90
CA MET A 1 -44.69 21.02 19.01
C MET A 1 -44.84 19.53 19.32
N SER A 2 -43.90 18.71 18.89
CA SER A 2 -43.73 17.35 19.41
C SER A 2 -42.26 16.99 19.19
N TYR A 3 -41.44 17.26 20.21
CA TYR A 3 -40.04 16.85 20.20
C TYR A 3 -40.01 15.34 20.41
N SER A 4 -39.57 14.65 19.36
CA SER A 4 -39.17 13.25 19.36
C SER A 4 -38.19 13.00 20.51
N GLN A 5 -38.57 12.13 21.45
CA GLN A 5 -37.67 11.61 22.47
C GLN A 5 -36.67 10.66 21.81
N ALA A 6 -35.57 11.22 21.31
CA ALA A 6 -34.35 10.44 21.06
C ALA A 6 -33.79 10.05 22.43
N LYS A 7 -34.10 8.83 22.85
CA LYS A 7 -33.57 8.18 24.04
C LYS A 7 -32.04 8.20 23.93
N SER A 8 -31.41 9.04 24.75
CA SER A 8 -29.96 9.01 24.98
C SER A 8 -29.64 7.67 25.62
N GLU A 9 -29.09 6.74 24.84
CA GLU A 9 -28.48 5.54 25.38
C GLU A 9 -27.29 5.96 26.24
N GLU A 10 -27.47 5.87 27.56
CA GLU A 10 -26.38 5.90 28.53
C GLU A 10 -25.36 4.80 28.16
N PRO A 11 -24.04 5.03 28.33
CA PRO A 11 -23.04 4.01 28.04
C PRO A 11 -23.14 2.91 29.10
N THR A 12 -23.93 1.88 28.81
CA THR A 12 -24.11 0.72 29.67
C THR A 12 -22.82 -0.07 29.81
N SER A 13 -22.26 -0.04 31.02
CA SER A 13 -21.42 -1.04 31.68
C SER A 13 -20.11 -1.48 31.00
N SER A 14 -19.03 -1.43 31.80
CA SER A 14 -17.71 -2.02 31.55
C SER A 14 -17.78 -3.54 31.38
N SER A 15 -18.21 -4.03 30.21
CA SER A 15 -17.98 -5.43 29.85
C SER A 15 -16.48 -5.64 29.72
N LEU A 16 -15.92 -6.54 30.54
CA LEU A 16 -14.54 -6.96 30.39
C LEU A 16 -14.40 -7.56 28.98
N ILE A 17 -13.53 -6.97 28.15
CA ILE A 17 -13.25 -7.47 26.81
C ILE A 17 -12.86 -8.95 26.96
N PRO A 18 -13.58 -9.90 26.33
CA PRO A 18 -13.27 -11.30 26.52
C PRO A 18 -11.85 -11.58 26.00
N ARG A 19 -11.05 -12.30 26.79
CA ARG A 19 -9.62 -12.57 26.48
C ARG A 19 -9.40 -13.13 25.08
N ALA A 20 -10.35 -13.92 24.58
CA ALA A 20 -10.31 -14.47 23.22
C ALA A 20 -10.36 -13.39 22.12
N HIS A 21 -11.17 -12.34 22.29
CA HIS A 21 -11.22 -11.21 21.35
C HIS A 21 -9.94 -10.37 21.43
N LEU A 22 -9.42 -10.15 22.64
CA LEU A 22 -8.16 -9.44 22.83
C LEU A 22 -6.98 -10.18 22.19
N LEU A 23 -6.90 -11.51 22.32
CA LEU A 23 -5.84 -12.32 21.68
C LEU A 23 -5.98 -12.37 20.15
N LYS A 24 -7.21 -12.44 19.63
CA LYS A 24 -7.48 -12.39 18.18
C LYS A 24 -7.10 -11.03 17.56
N PHE A 25 -7.16 -9.95 18.33
CA PHE A 25 -6.61 -8.66 17.94
C PHE A 25 -5.08 -8.62 18.09
N LEU A 26 -4.58 -8.96 19.28
CA LEU A 26 -3.21 -8.66 19.68
C LEU A 26 -2.16 -9.54 19.01
N LEU A 27 -2.40 -10.84 18.86
CA LEU A 27 -1.40 -11.74 18.25
C LEU A 27 -1.15 -11.42 16.77
N PRO A 28 -2.19 -11.35 15.91
CA PRO A 28 -2.00 -11.00 14.49
C PRO A 28 -1.38 -9.61 14.31
N SER A 29 -1.88 -8.63 15.07
CA SER A 29 -1.38 -7.25 15.02
C SER A 29 0.09 -7.15 15.42
N LEU A 30 0.50 -7.83 16.49
CA LEU A 30 1.89 -7.85 16.94
C LEU A 30 2.80 -8.51 15.89
N MET A 31 2.36 -9.61 15.28
CA MET A 31 3.09 -10.22 14.18
C MET A 31 3.25 -9.25 13.00
N GLY A 32 2.17 -8.58 12.59
CA GLY A 32 2.22 -7.56 11.54
C GLY A 32 3.21 -6.44 11.88
N VAL A 33 3.16 -5.90 13.10
CA VAL A 33 4.09 -4.86 13.57
C VAL A 33 5.54 -5.33 13.49
N LEU A 34 5.85 -6.51 14.01
CA LEU A 34 7.20 -7.05 14.00
C LEU A 34 7.72 -7.30 12.59
N LEU A 35 6.86 -7.75 11.68
CA LEU A 35 7.24 -8.07 10.30
C LEU A 35 7.40 -6.84 9.40
N PHE A 36 6.63 -5.77 9.62
CA PHE A 36 6.57 -4.61 8.73
C PHE A 36 7.14 -3.30 9.30
N LEU A 37 7.11 -3.10 10.61
CA LEU A 37 7.35 -1.79 11.22
C LEU A 37 8.59 -1.75 12.11
N VAL A 38 9.09 -2.89 12.57
CA VAL A 38 10.26 -2.95 13.44
C VAL A 38 11.50 -3.18 12.57
N PRO A 39 12.26 -2.13 12.23
CA PRO A 39 13.56 -2.32 11.62
C PRO A 39 14.51 -2.93 12.65
N PHE A 40 15.35 -3.86 12.21
CA PHE A 40 16.45 -4.39 12.98
C PHE A 40 17.70 -4.50 12.11
N GLN A 41 18.83 -4.44 12.77
CA GLN A 41 20.12 -4.46 12.10
C GLN A 41 20.51 -5.90 11.76
N VAL A 42 20.91 -6.12 10.51
CA VAL A 42 21.40 -7.39 9.99
C VAL A 42 22.76 -7.13 9.36
N GLY A 43 23.82 -7.35 10.15
CA GLY A 43 25.17 -6.91 9.77
C GLY A 43 25.26 -5.38 9.75
N ASP A 44 25.64 -4.81 8.61
CA ASP A 44 25.79 -3.35 8.43
C ASP A 44 24.54 -2.68 7.85
N SER A 45 23.49 -3.45 7.52
CA SER A 45 22.26 -2.94 6.93
C SER A 45 21.07 -3.02 7.89
N ILE A 46 20.06 -2.18 7.61
CA ILE A 46 18.78 -2.19 8.32
C ILE A 46 17.77 -2.92 7.44
N ASN A 47 17.07 -3.90 8.02
CA ASN A 47 16.01 -4.64 7.35
C ASN A 47 14.78 -4.81 8.26
N ILE A 48 13.67 -5.24 7.69
CA ILE A 48 12.44 -5.63 8.42
C ILE A 48 12.21 -7.14 8.26
N GLY A 49 11.38 -7.72 9.12
CA GLY A 49 11.15 -9.17 9.12
C GLY A 49 10.66 -9.69 7.77
N MET A 50 9.73 -8.97 7.14
CA MET A 50 9.25 -9.31 5.80
C MET A 50 10.33 -9.17 4.72
N GLY A 51 11.19 -8.15 4.81
CA GLY A 51 12.29 -7.91 3.88
C GLY A 51 13.29 -9.07 3.89
N LEU A 52 13.64 -9.59 5.08
CA LEU A 52 14.46 -10.81 5.16
C LEU A 52 13.82 -12.03 4.51
N MET A 53 12.51 -12.19 4.62
CA MET A 53 11.81 -13.28 3.94
C MET A 53 11.87 -13.11 2.42
N ALA A 54 11.69 -11.88 1.93
CA ALA A 54 11.79 -11.54 0.52
C ALA A 54 13.22 -11.77 -0.02
N ASP A 55 14.24 -11.32 0.71
CA ASP A 55 15.66 -11.53 0.37
C ASP A 55 16.00 -13.03 0.38
N GLY A 56 15.48 -13.77 1.36
CA GLY A 56 15.60 -15.22 1.45
C GLY A 56 15.02 -15.93 0.23
N LEU A 57 13.79 -15.58 -0.17
CA LEU A 57 13.16 -16.13 -1.38
C LEU A 57 13.90 -15.68 -2.65
N GLN A 58 14.41 -14.45 -2.68
CA GLN A 58 15.20 -13.95 -3.79
C GLN A 58 16.48 -14.76 -3.97
N SER A 59 17.20 -15.04 -2.88
CA SER A 59 18.40 -15.88 -2.89
C SER A 59 18.11 -17.33 -3.26
N LEU A 60 16.94 -17.86 -2.86
CA LEU A 60 16.52 -19.22 -3.17
C LEU A 60 16.21 -19.41 -4.66
N LEU A 61 15.49 -18.45 -5.26
CA LEU A 61 15.07 -18.53 -6.66
C LEU A 61 16.15 -18.02 -7.62
N GLY A 62 16.98 -17.06 -7.20
CA GLY A 62 18.14 -16.56 -7.92
C GLY A 62 17.86 -16.26 -9.39
N ALA A 63 18.60 -16.93 -10.27
CA ALA A 63 18.52 -16.75 -11.72
C ALA A 63 17.17 -17.15 -12.35
N ALA A 64 16.29 -17.86 -11.63
CA ALA A 64 14.96 -18.17 -12.12
C ALA A 64 14.01 -16.97 -12.06
N LEU A 65 14.29 -15.94 -11.24
CA LEU A 65 13.36 -14.83 -11.00
C LEU A 65 13.00 -14.03 -12.26
N PRO A 66 13.94 -13.65 -13.15
CA PRO A 66 13.58 -12.99 -14.40
C PRO A 66 12.63 -13.83 -15.27
N ALA A 67 12.84 -15.15 -15.31
CA ALA A 67 11.98 -16.08 -16.04
C ALA A 67 10.59 -16.21 -15.38
N ILE A 68 10.53 -16.23 -14.05
CA ILE A 68 9.26 -16.22 -13.31
C ILE A 68 8.51 -14.92 -13.58
N ALA A 69 9.20 -13.76 -13.56
CA ALA A 69 8.61 -12.46 -13.86
C ALA A 69 8.03 -12.42 -15.28
N LEU A 70 8.78 -12.91 -16.28
CA LEU A 70 8.30 -13.10 -17.65
C LEU A 70 7.01 -13.93 -17.68
N CYS A 71 7.02 -15.11 -17.04
CA CYS A 71 5.86 -16.00 -17.00
C CYS A 71 4.64 -15.33 -16.35
N VAL A 72 4.81 -14.65 -15.21
CA VAL A 72 3.73 -13.98 -14.49
C VAL A 72 3.12 -12.85 -15.32
N LEU A 73 3.95 -12.02 -15.96
CA LEU A 73 3.48 -10.91 -16.79
C LEU A 73 2.75 -11.41 -18.05
N CYS A 74 3.29 -12.43 -18.72
CA CYS A 74 2.65 -13.07 -19.87
C CYS A 74 1.33 -13.74 -19.48
N LEU A 75 1.31 -14.49 -18.36
CA LEU A 75 0.10 -15.13 -17.85
C LEU A 75 -0.97 -14.08 -17.51
N SER A 76 -0.59 -12.95 -16.92
CA SER A 76 -1.52 -11.85 -16.65
C SER A 76 -2.21 -11.36 -17.92
N VAL A 77 -1.50 -11.24 -19.05
CA VAL A 77 -2.11 -10.86 -20.34
C VAL A 77 -3.04 -11.96 -20.84
N ILE A 78 -2.58 -13.21 -20.86
CA ILE A 78 -3.35 -14.36 -21.37
C ILE A 78 -4.68 -14.49 -20.63
N VAL A 79 -4.66 -14.45 -19.29
CA VAL A 79 -5.88 -14.56 -18.48
C VAL A 79 -6.79 -13.36 -18.68
N THR A 80 -6.23 -12.14 -18.77
CA THR A 80 -7.02 -10.93 -19.04
C THR A 80 -7.75 -11.00 -20.38
N LEU A 81 -7.06 -11.41 -21.45
CA LEU A 81 -7.66 -11.55 -22.77
C LEU A 81 -8.70 -12.67 -22.79
N TYR A 82 -8.41 -13.80 -22.13
CA TYR A 82 -9.37 -14.89 -21.97
C TYR A 82 -10.65 -14.42 -21.27
N VAL A 83 -10.54 -13.71 -20.15
CA VAL A 83 -11.69 -13.16 -19.42
C VAL A 83 -12.50 -12.20 -20.30
N LYS A 84 -11.83 -11.30 -21.02
CA LYS A 84 -12.49 -10.33 -21.91
C LYS A 84 -13.26 -11.00 -23.06
N LEU A 85 -12.69 -12.04 -23.66
CA LEU A 85 -13.26 -12.70 -24.84
C LEU A 85 -14.30 -13.78 -24.48
N ALA A 86 -14.02 -14.61 -23.47
CA ALA A 86 -14.83 -15.76 -23.13
C ALA A 86 -15.85 -15.49 -22.01
N GLN A 87 -15.68 -14.39 -21.26
CA GLN A 87 -16.57 -13.99 -20.15
C GLN A 87 -16.95 -15.16 -19.22
N PRO A 88 -15.97 -15.95 -18.75
CA PRO A 88 -16.26 -17.18 -18.02
C PRO A 88 -16.95 -16.88 -16.68
N SER A 89 -17.84 -17.78 -16.24
CA SER A 89 -18.68 -17.56 -15.05
C SER A 89 -17.89 -17.25 -13.77
N TRP A 90 -16.70 -17.84 -13.60
CA TRP A 90 -15.82 -17.57 -12.45
C TRP A 90 -15.22 -16.16 -12.43
N ALA A 91 -15.17 -15.47 -13.58
CA ALA A 91 -14.62 -14.11 -13.70
C ALA A 91 -15.71 -13.03 -13.71
N GLN A 92 -16.98 -13.40 -13.51
CA GLN A 92 -18.09 -12.45 -13.57
C GLN A 92 -18.36 -11.74 -12.23
N GLN A 93 -17.83 -12.27 -11.12
CA GLN A 93 -18.02 -11.73 -9.76
C GLN A 93 -16.80 -12.01 -8.87
N GLY A 94 -16.62 -11.19 -7.84
CA GLY A 94 -15.56 -11.34 -6.83
C GLY A 94 -14.17 -10.92 -7.30
N HIS A 95 -13.13 -11.31 -6.54
CA HIS A 95 -11.76 -10.84 -6.72
C HIS A 95 -11.17 -11.14 -8.11
N PHE A 96 -11.55 -12.25 -8.74
CA PHE A 96 -11.07 -12.61 -10.08
C PHE A 96 -11.54 -11.64 -11.16
N LYS A 97 -12.75 -11.07 -11.00
CA LYS A 97 -13.23 -9.99 -11.87
C LYS A 97 -12.33 -8.77 -11.72
N ASP A 98 -12.10 -8.31 -10.49
CA ASP A 98 -11.31 -7.11 -10.23
C ASP A 98 -9.86 -7.25 -10.72
N MET A 99 -9.30 -8.46 -10.70
CA MET A 99 -7.94 -8.74 -11.16
C MET A 99 -7.79 -8.78 -12.69
N PHE A 100 -8.79 -9.27 -13.43
CA PHE A 100 -8.66 -9.60 -14.85
C PHE A 100 -9.63 -8.87 -15.79
N ASP A 101 -10.80 -8.44 -15.31
CA ASP A 101 -11.76 -7.64 -16.09
C ASP A 101 -11.45 -6.13 -15.99
N VAL A 102 -10.26 -5.74 -16.45
CA VAL A 102 -9.76 -4.37 -16.34
C VAL A 102 -10.16 -3.50 -17.54
N GLY A 103 -10.13 -2.17 -17.39
CA GLY A 103 -10.43 -1.24 -18.48
C GLY A 103 -9.46 -1.35 -19.67
N ALA A 104 -9.86 -0.90 -20.86
CA ALA A 104 -9.09 -1.06 -22.09
C ALA A 104 -7.65 -0.51 -22.02
N ILE A 105 -7.44 0.61 -21.33
CA ILE A 105 -6.11 1.20 -21.10
C ILE A 105 -5.22 0.24 -20.32
N TRP A 106 -5.73 -0.39 -19.26
CA TRP A 106 -4.99 -1.36 -18.46
C TRP A 106 -4.65 -2.63 -19.24
N VAL A 107 -5.57 -3.08 -20.11
CA VAL A 107 -5.28 -4.20 -21.03
C VAL A 107 -4.13 -3.84 -21.97
N ALA A 108 -4.16 -2.65 -22.58
CA ALA A 108 -3.09 -2.18 -23.47
C ALA A 108 -1.74 -2.11 -22.74
N LEU A 109 -1.71 -1.57 -21.51
CA LEU A 109 -0.50 -1.51 -20.69
C LEU A 109 0.03 -2.91 -20.34
N ARG A 110 -0.84 -3.87 -20.00
CA ARG A 110 -0.43 -5.26 -19.75
C ARG A 110 0.20 -5.89 -20.98
N ILE A 111 -0.40 -5.69 -22.16
CA ILE A 111 0.13 -6.20 -23.44
C ILE A 111 1.49 -5.58 -23.74
N LEU A 112 1.63 -4.26 -23.63
CA LEU A 112 2.91 -3.57 -23.86
C LEU A 112 3.99 -4.05 -22.87
N GLY A 113 3.65 -4.19 -21.59
CA GLY A 113 4.54 -4.74 -20.58
C GLY A 113 5.00 -6.17 -20.91
N ALA A 114 4.09 -7.04 -21.35
CA ALA A 114 4.42 -8.39 -21.80
C ALA A 114 5.35 -8.38 -23.03
N ILE A 115 5.10 -7.50 -24.00
CA ILE A 115 5.96 -7.35 -25.18
C ILE A 115 7.38 -6.91 -24.74
N PHE A 116 7.49 -5.90 -23.89
CA PHE A 116 8.79 -5.39 -23.43
C PHE A 116 9.57 -6.41 -22.60
N VAL A 117 8.90 -7.17 -21.73
CA VAL A 117 9.60 -8.21 -20.96
C VAL A 117 10.05 -9.37 -21.84
N ILE A 118 9.25 -9.78 -22.84
CA ILE A 118 9.65 -10.81 -23.81
C ILE A 118 10.87 -10.33 -24.61
N MET A 119 10.81 -9.10 -25.15
CA MET A 119 11.92 -8.48 -25.90
C MET A 119 13.20 -8.43 -25.07
N THR A 120 13.08 -7.99 -23.82
CA THR A 120 14.22 -7.88 -22.89
C THR A 120 14.76 -9.25 -22.52
N PHE A 121 13.90 -10.21 -22.19
CA PHE A 121 14.34 -11.54 -21.77
C PHE A 121 15.06 -12.30 -22.88
N PHE A 122 14.51 -12.29 -24.10
CA PHE A 122 15.10 -12.96 -25.26
C PHE A 122 16.07 -12.07 -26.05
N GLN A 123 16.35 -10.86 -25.56
CA GLN A 123 17.29 -9.91 -26.15
C GLN A 123 17.03 -9.63 -27.64
N PHE A 124 15.76 -9.37 -28.00
CA PHE A 124 15.37 -8.97 -29.36
C PHE A 124 14.56 -7.68 -29.37
N GLY A 125 14.74 -6.86 -30.40
CA GLY A 125 14.03 -5.59 -30.59
C GLY A 125 14.93 -4.35 -30.46
N PRO A 126 14.34 -3.14 -30.38
CA PRO A 126 15.09 -1.90 -30.28
C PRO A 126 15.91 -1.82 -29.01
N GLU A 127 17.16 -1.36 -29.13
CA GLU A 127 18.10 -1.18 -28.02
C GLU A 127 17.54 -0.28 -26.92
N VAL A 128 16.70 0.69 -27.25
CA VAL A 128 16.02 1.55 -26.26
C VAL A 128 15.24 0.73 -25.22
N VAL A 129 14.68 -0.42 -25.62
CA VAL A 129 13.93 -1.33 -24.73
C VAL A 129 14.83 -2.38 -24.11
N THR A 130 15.73 -3.00 -24.89
CA THR A 130 16.51 -4.17 -24.44
C THR A 130 17.82 -3.82 -23.74
N ALA A 131 18.26 -2.56 -23.78
CA ALA A 131 19.52 -2.13 -23.19
C ALA A 131 19.61 -2.48 -21.70
N SER A 132 20.84 -2.72 -21.24
CA SER A 132 21.15 -3.05 -19.85
C SER A 132 20.64 -2.01 -18.86
N TYR A 133 20.66 -0.73 -19.22
CA TYR A 133 20.23 0.39 -18.39
C TYR A 133 18.73 0.72 -18.47
N THR A 134 17.97 0.04 -19.33
CA THR A 134 16.50 0.20 -19.44
C THR A 134 15.78 -1.10 -19.11
N GLY A 135 15.54 -1.97 -20.09
CA GLY A 135 14.88 -3.25 -19.89
C GLY A 135 15.68 -4.17 -18.97
N GLY A 136 17.02 -4.14 -19.09
CA GLY A 136 17.92 -4.90 -18.22
C GLY A 136 17.67 -4.63 -16.74
N VAL A 137 17.71 -3.35 -16.33
CA VAL A 137 17.39 -2.93 -14.95
C VAL A 137 15.98 -3.37 -14.55
N MET A 138 14.98 -3.18 -15.42
CA MET A 138 13.60 -3.54 -15.11
C MET A 138 13.42 -5.03 -14.86
N LEU A 139 14.02 -5.89 -15.69
CA LEU A 139 13.80 -7.34 -15.64
C LEU A 139 14.75 -8.08 -14.71
N ASN A 140 16.01 -7.65 -14.61
CA ASN A 140 17.03 -8.36 -13.84
C ASN A 140 17.21 -7.81 -12.43
N ASP A 141 16.97 -6.51 -12.22
CA ASP A 141 17.24 -5.89 -10.92
C ASP A 141 15.92 -5.59 -10.19
N LEU A 142 14.96 -4.96 -10.88
CA LEU A 142 13.74 -4.50 -10.24
C LEU A 142 12.67 -5.59 -10.13
N ALA A 143 12.33 -6.28 -11.22
CA ALA A 143 11.26 -7.28 -11.22
C ALA A 143 11.47 -8.41 -10.19
N PRO A 144 12.68 -8.99 -10.01
CA PRO A 144 12.94 -10.01 -9.00
C PRO A 144 12.66 -9.52 -7.59
N VAL A 145 13.16 -8.32 -7.27
CA VAL A 145 12.99 -7.67 -5.97
C VAL A 145 11.51 -7.38 -5.70
N LEU A 146 10.79 -6.82 -6.68
CA LEU A 146 9.36 -6.55 -6.55
C LEU A 146 8.53 -7.83 -6.40
N LEU A 147 8.87 -8.88 -7.15
CA LEU A 147 8.11 -10.14 -7.14
C LEU A 147 8.18 -10.81 -5.77
N THR A 148 9.38 -10.96 -5.19
CA THR A 148 9.54 -11.59 -3.87
C THR A 148 8.97 -10.72 -2.76
N PHE A 149 9.17 -9.41 -2.85
CA PHE A 149 8.66 -8.46 -1.87
C PHE A 149 7.13 -8.42 -1.86
N PHE A 150 6.48 -8.27 -3.03
CA PHE A 150 5.03 -8.25 -3.10
C PHE A 150 4.39 -9.61 -2.80
N PHE A 151 5.08 -10.72 -3.07
CA PHE A 151 4.62 -12.04 -2.65
C PHE A 151 4.41 -12.12 -1.13
N PHE A 152 5.42 -11.74 -0.34
CA PHE A 152 5.27 -11.73 1.12
C PHE A 152 4.40 -10.58 1.61
N ALA A 153 4.47 -9.40 0.99
CA ALA A 153 3.59 -8.29 1.36
C ALA A 153 2.12 -8.71 1.22
N ALA A 154 1.72 -9.33 0.11
CA ALA A 154 0.33 -9.77 -0.10
C ALA A 154 -0.14 -10.79 0.95
N LEU A 155 0.74 -11.70 1.37
CA LEU A 155 0.43 -12.71 2.39
C LEU A 155 0.39 -12.15 3.81
N LEU A 156 1.25 -11.18 4.11
CA LEU A 156 1.48 -10.73 5.49
C LEU A 156 0.76 -9.42 5.82
N LEU A 157 0.44 -8.59 4.83
CA LEU A 157 -0.23 -7.29 5.02
C LEU A 157 -1.57 -7.40 5.76
N PRO A 158 -2.41 -8.44 5.55
CA PRO A 158 -3.63 -8.62 6.32
C PRO A 158 -3.40 -8.64 7.85
N PHE A 159 -2.28 -9.18 8.32
CA PHE A 159 -1.95 -9.19 9.75
C PHE A 159 -1.80 -7.78 10.35
N LEU A 160 -1.38 -6.81 9.53
CA LEU A 160 -1.21 -5.42 9.93
C LEU A 160 -2.48 -4.60 9.77
N VAL A 161 -3.26 -4.89 8.72
CA VAL A 161 -4.36 -4.03 8.24
C VAL A 161 -5.73 -4.51 8.73
N GLU A 162 -5.99 -5.82 8.75
CA GLU A 162 -7.34 -6.37 8.90
C GLU A 162 -7.72 -6.71 10.35
N PHE A 163 -6.75 -6.83 11.27
CA PHE A 163 -7.01 -7.22 12.67
C PHE A 163 -7.27 -6.03 13.61
N GLY A 164 -7.65 -4.86 13.09
CA GLY A 164 -8.04 -3.68 13.88
C GLY A 164 -6.88 -2.83 14.42
N PHE A 165 -5.63 -3.19 14.14
CA PHE A 165 -4.46 -2.42 14.60
C PHE A 165 -4.44 -0.99 14.07
N MET A 166 -4.77 -0.80 12.79
CA MET A 166 -4.81 0.53 12.17
C MET A 166 -5.88 1.43 12.81
N GLU A 167 -7.05 0.86 13.15
CA GLU A 167 -8.12 1.58 13.85
C GLU A 167 -7.65 1.99 15.25
N PHE A 168 -6.97 1.09 15.95
CA PHE A 168 -6.39 1.36 17.27
C PHE A 168 -5.38 2.51 17.21
N ILE A 169 -4.39 2.46 16.33
CA ILE A 169 -3.40 3.55 16.17
C ILE A 169 -4.08 4.84 15.71
N GLY A 170 -4.99 4.76 14.74
CA GLY A 170 -5.76 5.90 14.24
C GLY A 170 -6.54 6.62 15.34
N THR A 171 -7.12 5.87 16.30
CA THR A 171 -7.81 6.46 17.46
C THR A 171 -6.83 7.13 18.43
N MET A 172 -5.63 6.60 18.62
CA MET A 172 -4.59 7.19 19.48
C MET A 172 -4.06 8.50 18.91
N VAL A 173 -3.79 8.55 17.60
CA VAL A 173 -3.23 9.74 16.94
C VAL A 173 -4.29 10.77 16.55
N ARG A 174 -5.57 10.50 16.81
CA ARG A 174 -6.71 11.40 16.54
C ARG A 174 -6.53 12.82 17.08
N LYS A 175 -6.10 12.96 18.34
CA LYS A 175 -5.90 14.27 19.00
C LYS A 175 -4.73 15.06 18.38
N PRO A 176 -3.50 14.52 18.29
CA PRO A 176 -2.39 15.27 17.68
C PRO A 176 -2.67 15.60 16.21
N PHE A 177 -3.31 14.71 15.45
CA PHE A 177 -3.65 14.96 14.06
C PHE A 177 -4.62 16.14 13.89
N ARG A 178 -5.64 16.24 14.74
CA ARG A 178 -6.58 17.38 14.75
C ARG A 178 -5.86 18.69 15.09
N VAL A 179 -4.94 18.67 16.05
CA VAL A 179 -4.21 19.87 16.50
C VAL A 179 -3.23 20.36 15.43
N ILE A 180 -2.51 19.46 14.78
CA ILE A 180 -1.44 19.81 13.82
C ILE A 180 -2.02 20.18 12.45
N PHE A 181 -3.03 19.44 11.97
CA PHE A 181 -3.52 19.56 10.59
C PHE A 181 -4.89 20.24 10.46
N ASN A 182 -5.54 20.56 11.58
CA ASN A 182 -6.91 21.10 11.60
C ASN A 182 -7.91 20.26 10.79
N LEU A 183 -7.72 18.94 10.79
CA LEU A 183 -8.57 17.97 10.11
C LEU A 183 -9.48 17.24 11.11
N PRO A 184 -10.63 16.70 10.66
CA PRO A 184 -11.48 15.85 11.47
C PRO A 184 -10.69 14.69 12.07
N GLY A 185 -11.02 14.32 13.30
CA GLY A 185 -10.31 13.23 13.96
C GLY A 185 -10.48 11.85 13.31
N ARG A 186 -11.44 11.69 12.39
CA ARG A 186 -11.59 10.46 11.57
C ARG A 186 -10.50 10.34 10.50
N SER A 187 -9.97 11.47 10.03
CA SER A 187 -8.89 11.54 9.03
C SER A 187 -7.56 10.97 9.55
N ALA A 188 -7.41 10.87 10.88
CA ALA A 188 -6.27 10.20 11.51
C ALA A 188 -6.28 8.68 11.25
N ILE A 189 -7.46 8.07 11.19
CA ILE A 189 -7.61 6.65 10.85
C ILE A 189 -7.26 6.46 9.37
N ASP A 190 -7.77 7.34 8.50
CA ASP A 190 -7.48 7.29 7.06
C ASP A 190 -5.98 7.46 6.79
N ALA A 191 -5.32 8.42 7.44
CA ALA A 191 -3.88 8.64 7.32
C ALA A 191 -3.06 7.45 7.84
N THR A 192 -3.50 6.84 8.96
CA THR A 192 -2.85 5.63 9.50
C THR A 192 -3.03 4.45 8.54
N ALA A 193 -4.22 4.29 7.96
CA ALA A 193 -4.52 3.26 6.97
C ALA A 193 -3.69 3.43 5.68
N SER A 194 -3.54 4.67 5.20
CA SER A 194 -2.67 4.99 4.06
C SER A 194 -1.22 4.59 4.32
N TRP A 195 -0.71 4.92 5.51
CA TRP A 195 0.69 4.78 5.85
C TRP A 195 1.09 3.31 6.07
N MET A 196 0.16 2.51 6.60
CA MET A 196 0.41 1.13 7.00
C MET A 196 -0.04 0.10 5.97
N GLY A 197 -1.11 0.39 5.22
CA GLY A 197 -1.68 -0.50 4.22
C GLY A 197 -1.25 -0.16 2.81
N SER A 198 -1.88 0.86 2.24
CA SER A 198 -1.58 1.36 0.90
C SER A 198 -2.14 2.77 0.74
N GLY A 199 -1.39 3.66 0.08
CA GLY A 199 -1.88 4.99 -0.28
C GLY A 199 -3.19 4.95 -1.07
N THR A 200 -3.41 3.92 -1.89
CA THR A 200 -4.66 3.77 -2.65
C THR A 200 -5.87 3.45 -1.77
N VAL A 201 -5.68 2.65 -0.72
CA VAL A 201 -6.74 2.33 0.25
C VAL A 201 -7.11 3.58 1.05
N GLY A 202 -6.12 4.37 1.44
CA GLY A 202 -6.32 5.68 2.06
C GLY A 202 -7.18 6.64 1.24
N VAL A 203 -6.90 6.76 -0.05
CA VAL A 203 -7.68 7.59 -0.98
C VAL A 203 -9.11 7.05 -1.14
N LEU A 204 -9.28 5.72 -1.25
CA LEU A 204 -10.60 5.11 -1.37
C LEU A 204 -11.48 5.37 -0.14
N ILE A 205 -10.92 5.16 1.06
CA ILE A 205 -11.63 5.44 2.32
C ILE A 205 -11.98 6.93 2.39
N THR A 206 -11.05 7.82 2.04
CA THR A 206 -11.29 9.26 2.00
C THR A 206 -12.44 9.63 1.06
N ALA A 207 -12.50 9.00 -0.13
CA ALA A 207 -13.58 9.21 -1.09
C ALA A 207 -14.93 8.73 -0.54
N GLN A 208 -14.98 7.54 0.06
CA GLN A 208 -16.20 7.02 0.69
C GLN A 208 -16.69 7.92 1.83
N GLN A 209 -15.79 8.46 2.66
CA GLN A 209 -16.14 9.38 3.74
C GLN A 209 -16.67 10.73 3.21
N TYR A 210 -16.14 11.20 2.07
CA TYR A 210 -16.66 12.37 1.37
C TYR A 210 -18.07 12.13 0.81
N GLU A 211 -18.30 11.00 0.14
CA GLU A 211 -19.62 10.63 -0.40
C GLU A 211 -20.68 10.45 0.70
N GLN A 212 -20.27 9.98 1.86
CA GLN A 212 -21.13 9.84 3.04
C GLN A 212 -21.36 11.16 3.79
N GLY A 213 -20.79 12.28 3.32
CA GLY A 213 -20.98 13.61 3.89
C GLY A 213 -20.21 13.89 5.18
N TYR A 214 -19.25 13.03 5.54
CA TYR A 214 -18.42 13.23 6.74
C TYR A 214 -17.24 14.18 6.51
N TYR A 215 -16.82 14.36 5.26
CA TYR A 215 -15.80 15.32 4.86
C TYR A 215 -16.35 16.34 3.88
N ASN A 216 -15.88 17.59 3.97
CA ASN A 216 -16.07 18.56 2.91
C ASN A 216 -15.06 18.37 1.76
N GLY A 217 -15.28 19.04 0.63
CA GLY A 217 -14.45 18.86 -0.57
C GLY A 217 -12.99 19.23 -0.33
N ARG A 218 -12.74 20.22 0.54
CA ARG A 218 -11.40 20.62 0.97
C ARG A 218 -10.71 19.54 1.79
N GLU A 219 -11.35 19.03 2.84
CA GLU A 219 -10.82 18.00 3.74
C GLU A 219 -10.47 16.75 2.95
N ALA A 220 -11.40 16.23 2.15
CA ALA A 220 -11.18 15.05 1.34
C ALA A 220 -9.98 15.21 0.38
N SER A 221 -9.82 16.40 -0.21
CA SER A 221 -8.71 16.65 -1.13
C SER A 221 -7.38 16.73 -0.42
N VAL A 222 -7.31 17.42 0.72
CA VAL A 222 -6.09 17.53 1.52
C VAL A 222 -5.65 16.16 2.04
N ILE A 223 -6.61 15.34 2.49
CA ILE A 223 -6.35 13.98 2.99
C ILE A 223 -5.82 13.10 1.86
N ALA A 224 -6.53 13.04 0.73
CA ALA A 224 -6.15 12.20 -0.41
C ALA A 224 -4.77 12.56 -0.99
N THR A 225 -4.41 13.85 -1.05
CA THR A 225 -3.15 14.27 -1.67
C THR A 225 -1.95 14.24 -0.72
N ASN A 226 -2.13 14.54 0.57
CA ASN A 226 -0.99 14.72 1.49
C ASN A 226 -0.78 13.57 2.47
N PHE A 227 -1.81 12.76 2.75
CA PHE A 227 -1.73 11.69 3.74
C PHE A 227 -1.61 10.30 3.12
N SER A 228 -1.36 10.23 1.82
CA SER A 228 -0.98 9.03 1.08
C SER A 228 0.54 8.81 1.16
N VAL A 229 1.08 8.70 2.38
CA VAL A 229 2.52 8.55 2.62
C VAL A 229 3.00 7.17 2.16
N ALA A 230 4.20 7.10 1.58
CA ALA A 230 4.83 5.83 1.25
C ALA A 230 5.00 4.96 2.51
N SER A 231 4.63 3.68 2.41
CA SER A 231 4.73 2.76 3.54
C SER A 231 6.19 2.48 3.91
N ILE A 232 6.45 2.15 5.19
CA ILE A 232 7.78 1.76 5.68
C ILE A 232 8.37 0.65 4.81
N ALA A 233 7.55 -0.35 4.49
CA ALA A 233 7.92 -1.46 3.64
C ALA A 233 8.40 -0.99 2.25
N PHE A 234 7.63 -0.14 1.58
CA PHE A 234 8.02 0.38 0.27
C PHE A 234 9.25 1.29 0.33
N SER A 235 9.38 2.11 1.38
CA SER A 235 10.59 2.91 1.58
C SER A 235 11.83 2.04 1.75
N LEU A 236 11.72 0.92 2.47
CA LEU A 236 12.83 0.00 2.69
C LEU A 236 13.23 -0.71 1.40
N LEU A 237 12.25 -1.15 0.61
CA LEU A 237 12.44 -1.67 -0.74
C LEU A 237 13.21 -0.68 -1.62
N VAL A 238 12.83 0.61 -1.63
CA VAL A 238 13.54 1.64 -2.39
C VAL A 238 14.96 1.82 -1.89
N THR A 239 15.19 1.88 -0.58
CA THR A 239 16.55 2.02 -0.04
C THR A 239 17.43 0.80 -0.29
N ASN A 240 16.86 -0.41 -0.33
CA ASN A 240 17.57 -1.62 -0.72
C ASN A 240 17.95 -1.58 -2.20
N PHE A 241 17.01 -1.18 -3.06
CA PHE A 241 17.25 -1.07 -4.51
C PHE A 241 18.32 -0.02 -4.86
N VAL A 242 18.36 1.11 -4.13
CA VAL A 242 19.34 2.18 -4.34
C VAL A 242 20.61 1.97 -3.49
N GLU A 243 20.72 0.85 -2.77
CA GLU A 243 21.90 0.48 -1.95
C GLU A 243 22.23 1.46 -0.80
N ILE A 244 21.23 2.17 -0.28
CA ILE A 244 21.34 3.13 0.84
C ILE A 244 20.63 2.66 2.12
N ASN A 245 20.36 1.38 2.23
CA ASN A 245 19.66 0.75 3.36
C ASN A 245 20.35 0.93 4.73
N HIS A 246 21.68 1.08 4.76
CA HIS A 246 22.43 1.44 5.98
C HIS A 246 22.03 2.82 6.54
N LEU A 247 21.48 3.71 5.72
CA LEU A 247 20.94 5.02 6.10
C LEU A 247 19.42 5.02 6.23
N PHE A 248 18.77 3.85 6.31
CA PHE A 248 17.31 3.74 6.26
C PHE A 248 16.62 4.64 7.29
N VAL A 249 17.11 4.69 8.53
CA VAL A 249 16.50 5.52 9.58
C VAL A 249 16.58 7.01 9.24
N GLN A 250 17.74 7.47 8.78
CA GLN A 250 17.95 8.87 8.37
C GLN A 250 17.11 9.21 7.14
N PHE A 251 17.14 8.35 6.12
CA PHE A 251 16.30 8.47 4.93
C PHE A 251 14.82 8.55 5.30
N TYR A 252 14.34 7.60 6.09
CA TYR A 252 12.94 7.53 6.47
C TYR A 252 12.51 8.72 7.33
N PHE A 253 13.37 9.16 8.25
CA PHE A 253 13.14 10.37 9.02
C PHE A 253 12.99 11.59 8.11
N THR A 254 13.83 11.75 7.10
CA THR A 254 13.69 12.86 6.13
C THR A 254 12.41 12.76 5.32
N VAL A 255 11.98 11.56 4.91
CA VAL A 255 10.68 11.33 4.23
C VAL A 255 9.52 11.74 5.12
N VAL A 256 9.52 11.35 6.40
CA VAL A 256 8.47 11.72 7.35
C VAL A 256 8.46 13.22 7.59
N VAL A 257 9.60 13.84 7.88
CA VAL A 257 9.67 15.29 8.13
C VAL A 257 9.26 16.09 6.90
N SER A 258 9.79 15.76 5.72
CA SER A 258 9.43 16.44 4.46
C SER A 258 7.95 16.22 4.11
N GLY A 259 7.41 15.02 4.32
CA GLY A 259 6.00 14.71 4.12
C GLY A 259 5.08 15.49 5.05
N LEU A 260 5.43 15.57 6.34
CA LEU A 260 4.68 16.37 7.33
C LEU A 260 4.76 17.86 7.00
N MET A 261 5.94 18.37 6.64
CA MET A 261 6.11 19.76 6.19
C MET A 261 5.30 20.06 4.94
N ALA A 262 5.34 19.19 3.94
CA ALA A 262 4.55 19.31 2.73
C ALA A 262 3.06 19.29 3.06
N ALA A 263 2.58 18.38 3.93
CA ALA A 263 1.19 18.33 4.35
C ALA A 263 0.72 19.64 5.03
N VAL A 264 1.56 20.25 5.86
CA VAL A 264 1.27 21.55 6.50
C VAL A 264 1.27 22.70 5.49
N ILE A 265 2.23 22.73 4.57
CA ILE A 265 2.40 23.81 3.60
C ILE A 265 1.36 23.71 2.47
N VAL A 266 1.27 22.56 1.81
CA VAL A 266 0.43 22.33 0.62
C VAL A 266 -1.06 22.42 0.96
N SER A 267 -1.48 22.01 2.15
CA SER A 267 -2.87 22.20 2.61
C SER A 267 -3.30 23.68 2.73
N ARG A 268 -2.33 24.60 2.78
CA ARG A 268 -2.55 26.05 2.90
C ARG A 268 -2.31 26.82 1.61
N ILE A 269 -1.73 26.19 0.58
CA ILE A 269 -1.47 26.81 -0.73
C ILE A 269 -2.64 26.51 -1.70
N PRO A 270 -3.04 27.45 -2.59
CA PRO A 270 -3.99 27.16 -3.66
C PRO A 270 -3.45 26.07 -4.61
N PRO A 271 -4.29 25.19 -5.18
CA PRO A 271 -5.74 25.24 -5.23
C PRO A 271 -6.46 24.67 -4.00
N LEU A 272 -5.77 23.90 -3.15
CA LEU A 272 -6.39 23.18 -2.03
C LEU A 272 -6.95 24.12 -0.96
N SER A 273 -6.30 25.25 -0.69
CA SER A 273 -6.79 26.23 0.29
C SER A 273 -8.04 26.99 -0.16
N ARG A 274 -8.37 26.96 -1.46
CA ARG A 274 -9.53 27.66 -2.05
C ARG A 274 -10.69 26.72 -2.40
N LYS A 275 -10.54 25.41 -2.15
CA LYS A 275 -11.59 24.43 -2.41
C LYS A 275 -12.68 24.55 -1.33
N SER A 276 -13.95 24.54 -1.73
CA SER A 276 -15.11 24.50 -0.83
C SER A 276 -15.55 23.05 -0.57
#